data_AF-A0A4Y2BLN8-F1
#
_entry.id   AF-A0A4Y2BLN8-F1
#
_cell.length_a   1.000
_cell.length_b   1.000
_cell.length_c   1.000
_cell.angle_alpha   90.00
_cell.angle_beta   90.00
_cell.angle_gamma   90.00
#
_symmetry.space_group_name_H-M   'P 1'
#
loop_
_entity.id
_entity.type
_entity.pdbx_description
1 polymer ?
#
loop_
_entity_poly.entity_id
_entity_poly.type
_entity_poly.pdbx_seq_one_letter_code
_entity_poly.pdbx_strand_id
1 'polypeptide(L)'
;MQLHWIKVHVGFLGNKAADNLAKQATKEGTHLHLQAPKCHLKKMFRNLSLDKRQQYWDSGDTGRTIFNIVPKVSLTHSSWSRESILFATGHGPFPSILTDSGFIIEIPENAGKRELHYATSCHLTSSFHFTKPSAENTLLWWTNLLLNKLS
;
A
#
# COMPACT_ATOMS: atom_id res chain seq x y z
N MET A 1 -21.48 30.82 18.92
CA MET A 1 -22.61 29.86 18.87
C MET A 1 -22.20 28.62 19.64
N GLN A 2 -22.91 28.28 20.71
CA GLN A 2 -22.54 27.21 21.65
C GLN A 2 -23.64 26.14 21.59
N LEU A 3 -23.27 24.92 21.20
CA LEU A 3 -24.20 23.78 21.06
C LEU A 3 -24.12 22.92 22.32
N HIS A 4 -25.28 22.61 22.91
CA HIS A 4 -25.40 21.74 24.06
C HIS A 4 -26.26 20.52 23.70
N TRP A 5 -25.83 19.34 24.14
CA TRP A 5 -26.53 18.08 23.87
C TRP A 5 -27.63 17.84 24.90
N ILE A 6 -28.86 17.59 24.45
CA ILE A 6 -30.02 17.31 25.31
C ILE A 6 -30.48 15.86 25.09
N LYS A 7 -30.76 15.15 26.19
CA LYS A 7 -31.13 13.73 26.17
C LYS A 7 -32.55 13.52 25.59
N VAL A 8 -32.70 12.48 24.75
CA VAL A 8 -33.91 12.21 23.93
C VAL A 8 -35.18 11.87 24.72
N HIS A 9 -35.09 11.49 26.00
CA HIS A 9 -36.22 10.98 26.78
C HIS A 9 -36.90 11.97 27.73
N VAL A 10 -36.55 13.26 27.68
CA VAL A 10 -37.15 14.28 28.56
C VAL A 10 -38.41 14.92 27.95
N GLY A 11 -38.99 14.33 26.90
CA GLY A 11 -40.27 14.80 26.31
C GLY A 11 -40.20 16.19 25.68
N PHE A 12 -39.00 16.70 25.38
CA PHE A 12 -38.82 18.04 24.84
C PHE A 12 -39.47 18.19 23.45
N LEU A 13 -40.35 19.18 23.32
CA LEU A 13 -41.19 19.36 22.13
C LEU A 13 -40.37 19.48 20.84
N GLY A 14 -39.22 20.18 20.91
CA GLY A 14 -38.30 20.35 19.78
C GLY A 14 -37.67 19.05 19.29
N ASN A 15 -37.33 18.12 20.20
CA ASN A 15 -36.78 16.81 19.84
C ASN A 15 -37.83 15.94 19.17
N LYS A 16 -39.07 16.00 19.66
CA LYS A 16 -40.21 15.27 19.08
C LYS A 16 -40.55 15.81 17.69
N ALA A 17 -40.49 17.13 17.51
CA ALA A 17 -40.67 17.76 16.21
C ALA A 17 -39.55 17.37 15.23
N ALA A 18 -38.28 17.40 15.66
CA ALA A 18 -37.15 16.98 14.84
C ALA A 18 -37.23 15.49 14.44
N ASP A 19 -37.61 14.61 15.37
CA ASP A 19 -37.80 13.18 15.09
C ASP A 19 -38.97 12.92 14.11
N ASN A 20 -40.09 13.64 14.28
CA ASN A 20 -41.21 13.57 13.34
C ASN A 20 -40.80 14.05 11.94
N LEU A 21 -40.03 15.14 11.84
CA LEU A 21 -39.51 15.65 10.57
C LEU A 21 -38.54 14.65 9.94
N ALA A 22 -37.66 14.03 10.72
CA ALA A 22 -36.76 12.98 10.21
C ALA A 22 -37.55 11.76 9.68
N LYS A 23 -38.58 11.32 10.40
CA LYS A 23 -39.49 10.25 9.96
C LYS A 23 -40.26 10.63 8.69
N GLN A 24 -40.72 11.87 8.58
CA GLN A 24 -41.39 12.38 7.40
C GLN A 24 -40.44 12.41 6.20
N ALA A 25 -39.21 12.92 6.38
CA ALA A 25 -38.17 12.93 5.35
C ALA A 25 -37.80 11.52 4.86
N THR A 26 -37.83 10.49 5.72
CA THR A 26 -37.61 9.09 5.28
C THR A 26 -38.77 8.52 4.44
N LYS A 27 -39.98 9.07 4.55
CA LYS A 27 -41.15 8.66 3.75
C LYS A 27 -41.29 9.45 2.45
N GLU A 28 -40.93 10.73 2.49
CA GLU A 28 -41.05 11.67 1.36
C GLU A 28 -39.80 11.72 0.48
N GLY A 29 -38.66 11.25 0.99
CA GLY A 29 -37.41 11.19 0.23
C GLY A 29 -37.51 10.26 -0.97
N THR A 30 -36.88 10.65 -2.08
CA THR A 30 -36.79 9.81 -3.27
C THR A 30 -36.01 8.54 -2.93
N HIS A 31 -36.71 7.41 -2.86
CA HIS A 31 -36.07 6.12 -2.61
C HIS A 31 -35.20 5.75 -3.82
N LEU A 32 -33.90 6.03 -3.72
CA LEU A 32 -32.92 5.60 -4.72
C LEU A 32 -32.80 4.07 -4.63
N HIS A 33 -33.63 3.39 -5.40
CA HIS A 33 -33.58 1.94 -5.53
C HIS A 33 -32.32 1.55 -6.30
N LEU A 34 -31.24 1.31 -5.58
CA LEU A 34 -30.05 0.69 -6.14
C LEU A 34 -30.37 -0.76 -6.45
N GLN A 35 -30.29 -1.14 -7.72
CA GLN A 35 -30.58 -2.49 -8.22
C GLN A 35 -29.67 -3.56 -7.58
N ALA A 36 -28.51 -3.16 -7.04
CA ALA A 36 -27.59 -4.02 -6.34
C ALA A 36 -27.31 -3.50 -4.92
N PRO A 37 -27.22 -4.39 -3.90
CA PRO A 37 -26.79 -4.02 -2.57
C PRO A 37 -25.42 -3.33 -2.58
N LYS A 38 -25.22 -2.36 -1.68
CA LYS A 38 -23.93 -1.64 -1.54
C LYS A 38 -22.72 -2.56 -1.35
N CYS A 39 -22.88 -3.69 -0.66
CA CYS A 39 -21.82 -4.68 -0.49
C CYS A 39 -21.40 -5.32 -1.81
N HIS A 40 -22.35 -5.58 -2.71
CA HIS A 40 -22.10 -6.14 -4.03
C HIS A 40 -21.31 -5.14 -4.88
N LEU A 41 -21.74 -3.88 -4.95
CA LEU A 41 -21.02 -2.84 -5.68
C LEU A 41 -19.60 -2.64 -5.14
N LYS A 42 -19.42 -2.60 -3.82
CA LYS A 42 -18.09 -2.52 -3.20
C LYS A 42 -17.20 -3.70 -3.61
N LYS A 43 -17.74 -4.92 -3.66
CA LYS A 43 -17.00 -6.11 -4.10
C LYS A 43 -16.62 -6.00 -5.58
N MET A 44 -17.54 -5.58 -6.44
CA MET A 44 -17.27 -5.36 -7.87
C MET A 44 -16.13 -4.35 -8.08
N PHE A 45 -16.20 -3.17 -7.46
CA PHE A 45 -15.16 -2.15 -7.59
C PHE A 45 -13.80 -2.63 -7.08
N ARG A 46 -13.77 -3.38 -5.99
CA ARG A 46 -12.53 -3.98 -5.46
C ARG A 46 -11.92 -4.96 -6.45
N ASN A 47 -12.73 -5.85 -7.03
CA ASN A 47 -12.27 -6.83 -8.01
C ASN A 47 -11.75 -6.14 -9.27
N LEU A 48 -12.51 -5.20 -9.84
CA LEU A 48 -12.08 -4.45 -11.02
C LEU A 48 -10.75 -3.70 -10.79
N SER A 49 -10.59 -3.11 -9.59
CA SER A 49 -9.34 -2.43 -9.22
C SER A 49 -8.17 -3.40 -9.10
N LEU A 50 -8.40 -4.60 -8.56
CA LEU A 50 -7.39 -5.65 -8.47
C LEU A 50 -7.00 -6.15 -9.86
N ASP A 51 -7.97 -6.44 -10.72
CA ASP A 51 -7.71 -6.95 -12.07
C ASP A 51 -6.88 -5.94 -12.86
N LYS A 52 -7.24 -4.65 -12.78
CA LYS A 52 -6.47 -3.59 -13.44
C LYS A 52 -5.05 -3.46 -12.89
N ARG A 53 -4.86 -3.59 -11.56
CA ARG A 53 -3.52 -3.60 -10.95
C ARG A 53 -2.71 -4.81 -11.39
N GLN A 54 -3.33 -5.99 -11.48
CA GLN A 54 -2.67 -7.20 -11.96
C GLN A 54 -2.23 -7.03 -13.42
N GLN A 55 -3.07 -6.46 -14.29
CA GLN A 55 -2.71 -6.19 -15.67
C GLN A 55 -1.48 -5.28 -15.81
N TYR A 56 -1.41 -4.21 -15.01
CA TYR A 56 -0.21 -3.36 -14.96
C TYR A 56 1.00 -4.10 -14.40
N TRP A 57 0.81 -4.98 -13.41
CA TRP A 57 1.89 -5.77 -12.82
C TRP A 57 2.45 -6.81 -13.79
N ASP A 58 1.58 -7.44 -14.58
CA ASP A 58 1.97 -8.42 -15.60
C ASP A 58 2.69 -7.74 -16.77
N SER A 59 2.20 -6.57 -17.22
CA SER A 59 2.74 -5.87 -18.39
C SER A 59 3.90 -4.91 -18.10
N GLY A 60 4.10 -4.47 -16.86
CA GLY A 60 5.06 -3.41 -16.53
C GLY A 60 6.50 -3.89 -16.33
N ASP A 61 7.48 -3.28 -17.00
CA ASP A 61 8.88 -3.74 -16.99
C ASP A 61 9.70 -3.34 -15.75
N THR A 62 9.15 -2.49 -14.89
CA THR A 62 9.78 -2.10 -13.63
C THR A 62 9.51 -3.13 -12.53
N GLY A 63 10.51 -3.44 -11.71
CA GLY A 63 10.32 -4.31 -10.54
C GLY A 63 10.18 -5.80 -10.87
N ARG A 64 10.67 -6.28 -12.02
CA ARG A 64 10.59 -7.69 -12.42
C ARG A 64 11.21 -8.68 -11.44
N THR A 65 12.25 -8.27 -10.70
CA THR A 65 12.81 -9.08 -9.61
C THR A 65 11.76 -9.35 -8.53
N ILE A 66 10.97 -8.34 -8.17
CA ILE A 66 9.86 -8.46 -7.20
C ILE A 66 8.72 -9.29 -7.80
N PHE A 67 8.41 -9.08 -9.09
CA PHE A 67 7.38 -9.86 -9.79
C PHE A 67 7.64 -11.37 -9.73
N ASN A 68 8.90 -11.79 -9.88
CA ASN A 68 9.28 -13.20 -9.78
C ASN A 68 9.03 -13.82 -8.38
N ILE A 69 8.93 -12.99 -7.34
CA ILE A 69 8.70 -13.41 -5.95
C ILE A 69 7.21 -13.30 -5.60
N VAL A 70 6.56 -12.21 -6.04
CA VAL A 70 5.14 -11.93 -5.83
C VAL A 70 4.48 -11.62 -7.17
N PRO A 71 4.15 -12.64 -7.97
CA PRO A 71 3.57 -12.44 -9.29
C PRO A 71 2.11 -11.99 -9.23
N LYS A 72 1.42 -12.21 -8.10
CA LYS A 72 0.02 -11.83 -7.92
C LYS A 72 -0.14 -10.67 -6.97
N VAL A 73 -0.85 -9.62 -7.40
CA VAL A 73 -1.25 -8.53 -6.53
C VAL A 73 -2.37 -9.00 -5.60
N SER A 74 -2.30 -8.64 -4.32
CA SER A 74 -3.33 -8.95 -3.34
C SER A 74 -3.75 -7.67 -2.58
N LEU A 75 -4.92 -7.73 -1.94
CA LEU A 75 -5.36 -6.71 -0.99
C LEU A 75 -4.87 -6.96 0.43
N THR A 76 -4.31 -8.16 0.67
CA THR A 76 -3.71 -8.50 1.95
C THR A 76 -2.34 -7.88 2.06
N HIS A 77 -2.01 -7.33 3.22
CA HIS A 77 -0.66 -6.84 3.47
C HIS A 77 0.33 -8.01 3.32
N SER A 78 1.43 -7.79 2.60
CA SER A 78 2.49 -8.80 2.52
C SER A 78 3.08 -9.01 3.91
N SER A 79 3.63 -10.19 4.20
CA SER A 79 4.33 -10.44 5.47
C SER A 79 5.71 -9.77 5.54
N TRP A 80 6.00 -8.84 4.63
CA TRP A 80 7.29 -8.18 4.51
C TRP A 80 7.42 -7.09 5.56
N SER A 81 8.60 -6.97 6.16
CA SER A 81 8.92 -5.83 7.02
C SER A 81 8.99 -4.55 6.20
N ARG A 82 8.91 -3.40 6.89
CA ARG A 82 9.07 -2.09 6.25
C ARG A 82 10.43 -1.98 5.54
N GLU A 83 11.48 -2.52 6.18
CA GLU A 83 12.85 -2.53 5.68
C GLU A 83 12.97 -3.37 4.41
N SER A 84 12.34 -4.55 4.37
CA SER A 84 12.32 -5.41 3.18
C SER A 84 11.56 -4.77 2.02
N ILE A 85 10.46 -4.04 2.29
CA ILE A 85 9.71 -3.29 1.27
C ILE A 85 10.58 -2.15 0.70
N LEU A 86 11.20 -1.37 1.57
CA LEU A 86 12.10 -0.27 1.20
C LEU A 86 13.30 -0.77 0.37
N PHE A 87 13.92 -1.86 0.82
CA PHE A 87 15.03 -2.48 0.11
C PHE A 87 14.62 -3.05 -1.25
N ALA A 88 13.52 -3.81 -1.32
CA ALA A 88 13.06 -4.43 -2.57
C ALA A 88 12.61 -3.43 -3.63
N THR A 89 12.08 -2.28 -3.21
CA THR A 89 11.62 -1.22 -4.12
C THR A 89 12.72 -0.23 -4.50
N GLY A 90 13.96 -0.45 -4.02
CA GLY A 90 15.08 0.47 -4.23
C GLY A 90 14.95 1.79 -3.48
N HIS A 91 13.87 1.94 -2.70
CA HIS A 91 13.65 3.04 -1.79
C HIS A 91 14.31 2.71 -0.45
N GLY A 92 15.65 2.64 -0.41
CA GLY A 92 16.37 2.31 0.82
C GLY A 92 15.98 3.24 2.00
N PRO A 93 16.10 2.77 3.26
CA PRO A 93 15.96 3.64 4.44
C PRO A 93 17.10 4.67 4.55
N PHE A 94 18.11 4.53 3.70
CA PHE A 94 19.14 5.53 3.50
C PHE A 94 18.43 6.77 2.96
N PRO A 95 18.43 7.89 3.70
CA PRO A 95 18.26 9.17 3.05
C PRO A 95 19.23 9.14 1.88
N SER A 96 18.76 9.44 0.67
CA SER A 96 19.65 10.05 -0.29
C SER A 96 20.24 11.24 0.45
N ILE A 97 21.44 11.08 1.03
CA ILE A 97 22.21 12.19 1.57
C ILE A 97 22.57 12.96 0.32
N LEU A 98 21.67 13.85 -0.09
CA LEU A 98 21.97 15.01 -0.90
C LEU A 98 22.76 15.91 0.06
N THR A 99 24.05 15.65 0.17
CA THR A 99 24.99 16.73 0.51
C THR A 99 25.15 17.58 -0.74
N ASP A 100 25.00 18.89 -0.54
CA ASP A 100 25.06 20.07 -1.42
C ASP A 100 26.14 20.15 -2.53
N SER A 101 26.66 19.04 -3.03
CA SER A 101 27.69 19.00 -4.07
C SER A 101 27.11 18.45 -5.38
N GLY A 102 26.26 19.25 -6.04
CA GLY A 102 26.13 19.38 -7.50
C GLY A 102 26.05 18.14 -8.41
N PHE A 103 25.95 16.93 -7.90
CA PHE A 103 25.88 15.71 -8.69
C PHE A 103 24.41 15.35 -8.89
N ILE A 104 23.91 15.67 -10.08
CA ILE A 104 22.73 15.00 -10.61
C ILE A 104 23.14 13.54 -10.77
N ILE A 105 22.76 12.69 -9.81
CA ILE A 105 22.72 11.26 -10.05
C ILE A 105 21.54 11.07 -10.98
N GLU A 106 21.80 11.04 -12.28
CA GLU A 106 20.86 10.49 -13.26
C GLU A 106 20.29 9.20 -12.68
N ILE A 107 18.98 9.01 -12.73
CA ILE A 107 18.32 7.80 -12.29
C ILE A 107 18.33 6.83 -13.49
N PRO A 108 19.32 5.93 -13.65
CA PRO A 108 19.18 4.86 -14.63
C PRO A 108 18.13 3.89 -14.11
N GLU A 109 17.33 3.37 -15.04
CA GLU A 109 16.20 2.43 -14.90
C GLU A 109 16.52 1.08 -14.23
N ASN A 110 17.70 0.93 -13.62
CA ASN A 110 18.22 -0.33 -13.07
C ASN A 110 18.20 -0.35 -11.53
N ALA A 111 17.02 -0.28 -10.91
CA ALA A 111 16.84 -0.31 -9.45
C ALA A 111 17.55 -1.53 -8.80
N GLY A 112 17.42 -2.72 -9.38
CA GLY A 112 17.98 -3.96 -8.82
C GLY A 112 19.51 -4.06 -8.75
N LYS A 113 20.26 -3.29 -9.57
CA LYS A 113 21.74 -3.31 -9.53
C LYS A 113 22.30 -2.51 -8.35
N ARG A 114 21.62 -1.43 -7.94
CA ARG A 114 22.03 -0.60 -6.79
C ARG A 114 21.70 -1.25 -5.46
N GLU A 115 20.59 -1.97 -5.37
CA GLU A 115 20.18 -2.68 -4.15
C GLU A 115 21.20 -3.75 -3.73
N LEU A 116 21.65 -4.57 -4.70
CA LEU A 116 22.72 -5.55 -4.45
C LEU A 116 24.05 -4.89 -4.06
N HIS A 117 24.37 -3.72 -4.61
CA HIS A 117 25.57 -2.99 -4.21
C HIS A 117 25.54 -2.61 -2.72
N TYR A 118 24.43 -2.06 -2.23
CA TYR A 118 24.29 -1.73 -0.80
C TYR A 118 24.30 -2.97 0.11
N ALA A 119 23.70 -4.07 -0.34
CA ALA A 119 23.66 -5.29 0.45
C ALA A 119 24.97 -6.10 0.47
N THR A 120 25.87 -5.91 -0.49
CA THR A 120 27.00 -6.85 -0.67
C THR A 120 28.38 -6.20 -0.85
N SER A 121 28.45 -4.90 -1.19
CA SER A 121 29.72 -4.27 -1.57
C SER A 121 29.89 -2.78 -1.21
N CYS A 122 28.88 -2.10 -0.71
CA CYS A 122 28.95 -0.66 -0.40
C CYS A 122 29.74 -0.42 0.90
N HIS A 123 30.78 0.41 0.82
CA HIS A 123 31.60 0.70 1.99
C HIS A 123 30.81 1.29 3.18
N LEU A 124 29.76 2.08 2.90
CA LEU A 124 28.90 2.71 3.92
C LEU A 124 28.06 1.71 4.72
N THR A 125 27.84 0.50 4.20
CA THR A 125 27.03 -0.55 4.82
C THR A 125 27.84 -1.81 5.10
N SER A 126 29.17 -1.68 5.19
CA SER A 126 30.08 -2.83 5.30
C SER A 126 29.79 -3.74 6.49
N SER A 127 29.28 -3.21 7.60
CA SER A 127 28.90 -4.00 8.78
C SER A 127 27.60 -4.80 8.60
N PHE A 128 26.81 -4.50 7.58
CA PHE A 128 25.50 -5.11 7.29
C PHE A 128 25.51 -5.90 5.98
N HIS A 129 26.70 -6.18 5.43
CA HIS A 129 26.80 -6.92 4.19
C HIS A 129 26.34 -8.37 4.35
N PHE A 130 25.48 -8.77 3.43
CA PHE A 130 25.21 -10.16 3.14
C PHE A 130 26.26 -10.72 2.19
N THR A 131 26.41 -12.03 2.21
CA THR A 131 27.20 -12.74 1.20
C THR A 131 26.62 -12.47 -0.18
N LYS A 132 27.47 -12.03 -1.11
CA LYS A 132 27.08 -11.77 -2.49
C LYS A 132 26.55 -13.06 -3.14
N PRO A 133 25.31 -13.07 -3.65
CA PRO A 133 24.78 -14.25 -4.33
C PRO A 133 25.48 -14.46 -5.68
N SER A 134 25.57 -15.71 -6.12
CA SER A 134 25.91 -16.02 -7.51
C SER A 134 24.76 -15.59 -8.44
N ALA A 135 25.05 -15.36 -9.72
CA ALA A 135 24.04 -14.96 -10.70
C ALA A 135 22.86 -15.95 -10.75
N GLU A 136 23.16 -17.24 -10.69
CA GLU A 136 22.18 -18.33 -10.72
C GLU A 136 21.29 -18.38 -9.47
N ASN A 137 21.82 -17.97 -8.30
CA ASN A 137 21.10 -18.04 -7.02
C ASN A 137 20.49 -16.70 -6.58
N THR A 138 20.56 -15.67 -7.42
CA THR A 138 20.10 -14.33 -7.06
C THR A 138 18.61 -14.29 -6.70
N LEU A 139 17.77 -14.99 -7.47
CA LEU A 139 16.33 -15.06 -7.18
C LEU A 139 16.05 -15.76 -5.84
N LEU A 140 16.71 -16.89 -5.58
CA LEU A 140 16.54 -17.63 -4.32
C LEU A 140 17.01 -16.80 -3.12
N TRP A 141 18.11 -16.06 -3.27
CA TRP A 141 18.62 -15.15 -2.26
C TRP A 141 17.60 -14.06 -1.92
N TRP A 142 17.01 -13.42 -2.93
CA TRP A 142 15.95 -12.42 -2.74
C TRP A 142 14.69 -13.00 -2.09
N THR A 143 14.26 -14.18 -2.53
CA THR A 143 13.11 -14.87 -1.94
C THR A 143 13.33 -15.13 -0.45
N ASN A 144 14.52 -15.62 -0.07
CA ASN A 144 14.87 -15.83 1.33
C ASN A 144 14.91 -14.51 2.10
N LEU A 145 15.48 -13.44 1.53
CA LEU A 145 15.54 -12.13 2.19
C LEU A 145 14.15 -11.54 2.47
N LEU A 146 13.22 -11.65 1.50
CA LEU A 146 11.90 -11.01 1.60
C LEU A 146 10.88 -11.86 2.35
N LEU A 147 11.03 -13.19 2.33
CA LEU A 147 10.11 -14.12 2.98
C LEU A 147 10.58 -14.56 4.36
N ASN A 148 11.87 -14.42 4.69
CA ASN A 148 12.32 -14.65 6.05
C ASN A 148 11.79 -13.55 6.97
N LYS A 149 10.98 -13.96 7.93
CA LYS A 149 10.76 -13.19 9.14
C LYS A 149 12.09 -13.24 9.89
N LEU A 150 12.90 -12.19 9.81
CA LEU A 150 13.90 -11.97 10.83
C LEU A 150 13.11 -11.86 12.15
N SER A 151 13.20 -12.92 12.96
CA SER A 151 12.57 -13.05 14.27
C SER A 151 13.09 -11.99 15.23
#